data_AF-A0A7X6UNA1-F1
#
_entry.id   AF-A0A7X6UNA1-F1
#
_cell.length_a   1.000
_cell.length_b   1.000
_cell.length_c   1.000
_cell.angle_alpha   90.00
_cell.angle_beta   90.00
_cell.angle_gamma   90.00
#
_symmetry.space_group_name_H-M   'P 1'
#
loop_
_entity.id
_entity.type
_entity.pdbx_description
1 polymer ?
#
loop_
_entity_poly.entity_id
_entity_poly.type
_entity_poly.pdbx_seq_one_letter_code
_entity_poly.pdbx_strand_id
1 'polypeptide(L)'
;MKNKKIGAVLLALLAAVLYALNTPLSKLLLNNVPATLMAAFLYLGAGIGVGAMYCFHWKKEDKSERLSKKDLPYTIGMIALDIAAPIFLMMGIKIGTAANASLLGNFEIVATTLIALLFFSEKVSGRLWAAISLITLSSFILSFEGTDSFQFSYGSLLV
;
A
#
# COMPACT_ATOMS: atom_id res chain seq x y z
N MET A 1 3.63 -15.28 30.10
CA MET A 1 2.76 -14.58 29.12
C MET A 1 3.04 -13.07 28.97
N LYS A 2 3.53 -12.34 29.99
CA LYS A 2 3.82 -10.88 29.92
C LYS A 2 4.99 -10.49 28.98
N ASN A 3 6.08 -11.27 28.96
CA ASN A 3 7.27 -10.98 28.12
C ASN A 3 7.03 -11.07 26.60
N LYS A 4 6.11 -11.92 26.13
CA LYS A 4 5.79 -12.02 24.68
C LYS A 4 5.18 -10.72 24.14
N LYS A 5 4.41 -9.99 24.95
CA LYS A 5 3.80 -8.71 24.53
C LYS A 5 4.84 -7.61 24.37
N ILE A 6 5.83 -7.53 25.27
CA ILE A 6 6.90 -6.52 25.18
C ILE A 6 7.79 -6.79 23.96
N GLY A 7 8.14 -8.05 23.71
CA GLY A 7 8.89 -8.43 22.50
C GLY A 7 8.15 -8.08 21.20
N ALA A 8 6.85 -8.35 21.14
CA ALA A 8 6.02 -7.98 19.98
C ALA A 8 5.94 -6.46 19.77
N VAL A 9 5.79 -5.69 20.86
CA VAL A 9 5.78 -4.21 20.78
C VAL A 9 7.13 -3.67 20.32
N LEU A 10 8.24 -4.22 20.82
CA LEU A 10 9.58 -3.84 20.37
C LEU A 10 9.81 -4.16 18.89
N LEU A 11 9.37 -5.32 18.42
CA LEU A 11 9.44 -5.69 16.99
C LEU A 11 8.58 -4.76 16.13
N ALA A 12 7.37 -4.41 16.59
CA ALA A 12 6.51 -3.47 15.88
C ALA A 12 7.12 -2.06 15.81
N LEU A 13 7.71 -1.58 16.91
CA LEU A 13 8.43 -0.29 16.93
C LEU A 13 9.65 -0.33 16.02
N LEU A 14 10.43 -1.41 16.03
CA LEU A 14 11.58 -1.58 15.16
C LEU A 14 11.17 -1.57 13.69
N ALA A 15 10.09 -2.29 13.33
CA ALA A 15 9.54 -2.28 11.98
C ALA A 15 9.07 -0.88 11.56
N ALA A 16 8.40 -0.14 12.45
CA ALA A 16 7.99 1.23 12.19
C ALA A 16 9.18 2.19 11.97
N VAL A 17 10.24 2.05 12.77
CA VAL A 17 11.48 2.85 12.61
C VAL A 17 12.18 2.51 11.29
N LEU A 18 12.34 1.22 10.97
CA LEU A 18 12.95 0.79 9.70
C LEU A 18 12.15 1.28 8.50
N TYR A 19 10.82 1.22 8.58
CA TYR A 19 9.92 1.76 7.54
C TYR A 19 10.09 3.28 7.38
N ALA A 20 10.11 4.02 8.49
CA ALA A 20 10.29 5.48 8.49
C ALA A 20 11.67 5.90 7.96
N LEU A 21 12.72 5.10 8.19
CA LEU A 21 14.07 5.32 7.67
C LEU A 21 14.19 4.96 6.18
N ASN A 22 13.46 3.96 5.70
CA ASN A 22 13.54 3.51 4.31
C ASN A 22 13.25 4.65 3.32
N THR A 23 12.23 5.47 3.57
CA THR A 23 11.82 6.57 2.68
C THR A 23 12.91 7.65 2.48
N PRO A 24 13.47 8.29 3.53
CA PRO A 24 14.52 9.29 3.37
C PRO A 24 15.83 8.69 2.82
N LEU A 25 16.23 7.49 3.25
CA LEU A 25 17.41 6.84 2.69
C LEU A 25 17.21 6.55 1.20
N SER A 26 16.10 5.94 0.82
CA SER A 26 15.79 5.66 -0.59
C SER A 26 15.81 6.94 -1.42
N LYS A 27 15.26 8.04 -0.91
CA LYS A 27 15.29 9.35 -1.58
C LYS A 27 16.71 9.89 -1.80
N LEU A 28 17.61 9.71 -0.83
CA LEU A 28 19.02 10.11 -1.00
C LEU A 28 19.73 9.26 -2.06
N LEU A 29 19.48 7.95 -2.08
CA LEU A 29 20.09 7.07 -3.06
C LEU A 29 19.50 7.24 -4.48
N LEU A 30 18.23 7.66 -4.61
CA LEU A 30 17.60 7.96 -5.90
C LEU A 30 18.29 9.09 -6.68
N ASN A 31 19.06 9.95 -6.01
CA ASN A 31 19.89 10.96 -6.69
C ASN A 31 21.01 10.34 -7.54
N ASN A 32 21.43 9.11 -7.21
CA ASN A 32 22.55 8.42 -7.85
C ASN A 32 22.13 7.13 -8.58
N VAL A 33 20.93 6.62 -8.32
CA VAL A 33 20.44 5.33 -8.83
C VAL A 33 19.06 5.53 -9.47
N PRO A 34 18.83 5.04 -10.71
CA PRO A 34 17.51 5.10 -11.35
C PRO A 34 16.42 4.43 -10.49
N ALA A 35 15.21 4.99 -10.51
CA ALA A 35 14.08 4.51 -9.70
C ALA A 35 13.73 3.02 -9.91
N THR A 36 13.83 2.55 -11.16
CA THR A 36 13.60 1.14 -11.52
C THR A 36 14.63 0.20 -10.88
N LEU A 37 15.90 0.62 -10.84
CA LEU A 37 16.98 -0.17 -10.26
C LEU A 37 16.92 -0.17 -8.73
N MET A 38 16.54 0.96 -8.13
CA MET A 38 16.26 1.06 -6.70
C MET A 38 15.18 0.06 -6.26
N ALA A 39 14.04 0.06 -6.96
CA ALA A 39 12.94 -0.86 -6.69
C ALA A 39 13.42 -2.33 -6.80
N ALA A 40 14.16 -2.66 -7.85
CA ALA A 40 14.71 -4.00 -8.04
C ALA A 40 15.61 -4.44 -6.87
N PHE A 41 16.51 -3.58 -6.39
CA PHE A 41 17.36 -3.89 -5.24
C PHE A 41 16.58 -4.06 -3.93
N LEU A 42 15.57 -3.23 -3.68
CA LEU A 42 14.73 -3.35 -2.50
C LEU A 42 13.93 -4.67 -2.50
N TYR A 43 13.32 -5.04 -3.64
CA TYR A 43 12.60 -6.31 -3.76
C TYR A 43 13.53 -7.52 -3.69
N LEU A 44 14.70 -7.47 -4.31
CA LEU A 44 15.71 -8.54 -4.20
C LEU A 44 16.21 -8.69 -2.76
N GLY A 45 16.50 -7.57 -2.09
CA GLY A 45 16.93 -7.56 -0.69
C GLY A 45 15.86 -8.14 0.24
N ALA A 46 14.60 -7.76 0.05
CA ALA A 46 13.47 -8.34 0.79
C ALA A 46 13.33 -9.84 0.53
N GLY A 47 13.39 -10.27 -0.74
CA GLY A 47 13.31 -11.68 -1.13
C GLY A 47 14.44 -12.53 -0.54
N ILE A 48 15.69 -12.05 -0.58
CA ILE A 48 16.84 -12.71 0.03
C ILE A 48 16.69 -12.77 1.55
N GLY A 49 16.27 -11.67 2.19
CA GLY A 49 16.08 -11.60 3.64
C GLY A 49 15.02 -12.58 4.14
N VAL A 50 13.85 -12.60 3.51
CA VAL A 50 12.77 -13.55 3.80
C VAL A 50 13.20 -14.97 3.47
N GLY A 51 13.85 -15.19 2.32
CA GLY A 51 14.36 -16.50 1.91
C GLY A 51 15.38 -17.07 2.90
N ALA A 52 16.30 -16.25 3.40
CA ALA A 52 17.27 -16.64 4.41
C ALA A 52 16.59 -17.00 5.73
N MET A 53 15.64 -16.17 6.21
CA MET A 53 14.84 -16.49 7.40
C MET A 53 14.08 -17.81 7.23
N TYR A 54 13.56 -18.06 6.03
CA TYR A 54 12.85 -19.28 5.67
C TYR A 54 13.75 -20.52 5.76
N CYS A 55 14.98 -20.44 5.26
CA CYS A 55 15.96 -21.53 5.37
C CYS A 55 16.24 -21.93 6.84
N PHE A 56 16.31 -20.97 7.76
CA PHE A 56 16.51 -21.25 9.19
C PHE A 56 15.26 -21.77 9.91
N HIS A 57 14.06 -21.41 9.44
CA HIS A 57 12.79 -21.81 10.06
C HIS A 57 12.08 -22.99 9.39
N TRP A 58 12.56 -23.47 8.23
CA TRP A 58 11.93 -24.53 7.44
C TRP A 58 11.54 -25.79 8.22
N LYS A 59 12.36 -26.19 9.22
CA LYS A 59 12.14 -27.41 10.01
C LYS A 59 11.12 -27.26 11.15
N LYS A 60 10.75 -26.04 11.53
CA LYS A 60 9.80 -25.74 12.61
C LYS A 60 8.42 -25.28 12.09
N GLU A 61 8.27 -25.23 10.78
CA GLU A 61 7.08 -24.70 10.14
C GLU A 61 6.00 -25.78 10.00
N ASP A 62 4.77 -25.43 10.38
CA ASP A 62 3.63 -26.32 10.20
C ASP A 62 3.25 -26.41 8.72
N LYS A 63 2.91 -27.62 8.23
CA LYS A 63 2.64 -27.82 6.80
C LYS A 63 1.44 -27.01 6.29
N SER A 64 0.57 -26.54 7.19
CA SER A 64 -0.59 -25.69 6.89
C SER A 64 -0.25 -24.22 6.61
N GLU A 65 0.93 -23.74 7.04
CA GLU A 65 1.36 -22.35 6.78
C GLU A 65 2.13 -22.20 5.46
N ARG A 66 2.47 -23.33 4.83
CA ARG A 66 3.13 -23.33 3.53
C ARG A 66 2.15 -22.97 2.43
N LEU A 67 2.59 -22.07 1.55
CA LEU A 67 1.89 -21.74 0.31
C LEU A 67 1.54 -23.01 -0.45
N SER A 68 0.24 -23.30 -0.49
CA SER A 68 -0.29 -24.41 -1.26
C SER A 68 -0.35 -24.02 -2.72
N LYS A 69 -0.36 -25.02 -3.62
CA LYS A 69 -0.62 -24.78 -5.04
C LYS A 69 -1.97 -24.09 -5.28
N LYS A 70 -2.88 -24.16 -4.30
CA LYS A 70 -4.17 -23.46 -4.31
C LYS A 70 -4.05 -21.95 -4.03
N ASP A 71 -2.99 -21.52 -3.35
CA ASP A 71 -2.76 -20.10 -3.00
C ASP A 71 -1.96 -19.37 -4.09
N LEU A 72 -1.21 -20.12 -4.90
CA LEU A 72 -0.44 -19.62 -6.04
C LEU A 72 -1.21 -18.69 -7.00
N PRO A 73 -2.45 -19.01 -7.45
CA PRO A 73 -3.21 -18.10 -8.31
C PRO A 73 -3.52 -16.75 -7.63
N TYR A 74 -3.77 -16.75 -6.31
CA TYR A 74 -3.98 -15.52 -5.55
C TYR A 74 -2.70 -14.70 -5.44
N THR A 75 -1.55 -15.35 -5.20
CA THR A 75 -0.24 -14.68 -5.16
C THR A 75 0.12 -14.07 -6.51
N ILE A 76 -0.12 -14.79 -7.61
CA ILE A 76 0.11 -14.27 -8.96
C ILE A 76 -0.83 -13.09 -9.23
N GLY A 77 -2.09 -13.18 -8.81
CA GLY A 77 -3.05 -12.08 -8.89
C GLY A 77 -2.58 -10.83 -8.14
N MET A 78 -2.09 -10.99 -6.91
CA MET A 78 -1.53 -9.90 -6.11
C MET A 78 -0.34 -9.23 -6.83
N ILE A 79 0.61 -10.02 -7.35
CA ILE A 79 1.77 -9.47 -8.08
C ILE A 79 1.31 -8.70 -9.34
N ALA A 80 0.33 -9.24 -10.07
CA ALA A 80 -0.20 -8.56 -11.26
C ALA A 80 -0.88 -7.23 -10.92
N LEU A 81 -1.65 -7.21 -9.82
CA LEU A 81 -2.30 -5.98 -9.32
C LEU A 81 -1.28 -4.97 -8.82
N ASP A 82 -0.24 -5.40 -8.11
CA ASP A 82 0.85 -4.53 -7.61
C ASP A 82 1.68 -3.92 -8.73
N ILE A 83 1.81 -4.60 -9.88
CA ILE A 83 2.43 -4.05 -11.09
C ILE A 83 1.48 -3.09 -11.80
N ALA A 84 0.19 -3.44 -11.88
CA ALA A 84 -0.81 -2.63 -12.55
C ALA A 84 -1.05 -1.29 -11.82
N ALA A 85 -1.09 -1.29 -10.48
CA ALA A 85 -1.34 -0.12 -9.65
C ALA A 85 -0.44 1.09 -9.97
N PRO A 86 0.91 1.00 -9.96
CA PRO A 86 1.78 2.13 -10.31
C PRO A 86 1.66 2.54 -11.78
N ILE A 87 1.33 1.63 -12.70
CA ILE A 87 1.10 1.96 -14.12
C ILE A 87 -0.19 2.79 -14.26
N PHE A 88 -1.27 2.34 -13.63
CA PHE A 88 -2.54 3.04 -13.57
C PHE A 88 -2.38 4.42 -12.92
N LEU A 89 -1.72 4.49 -11.76
CA LEU A 89 -1.39 5.74 -11.07
C LEU A 89 -0.59 6.70 -11.96
N MET A 90 0.45 6.21 -12.66
CA MET A 90 1.26 7.04 -13.58
C MET A 90 0.43 7.55 -14.76
N MET A 91 -0.47 6.74 -15.32
CA MET A 91 -1.41 7.19 -16.36
C MET A 91 -2.41 8.22 -15.81
N GLY A 92 -2.94 8.02 -14.61
CA GLY A 92 -3.86 8.93 -13.94
C GLY A 92 -3.21 10.28 -13.62
N ILE A 93 -1.97 10.29 -13.14
CA ILE A 93 -1.18 11.52 -12.93
C ILE A 93 -0.87 12.21 -14.27
N LYS A 94 -0.58 11.46 -15.34
CA LYS A 94 -0.28 12.04 -16.67
C LYS A 94 -1.48 12.74 -17.29
N ILE A 95 -2.70 12.26 -17.03
CA ILE A 95 -3.96 12.78 -17.60
C ILE A 95 -4.62 13.79 -16.65
N GLY A 96 -4.40 13.65 -15.34
CA GLY A 96 -4.91 14.53 -14.29
C GLY A 96 -3.95 15.63 -13.86
N THR A 97 -4.40 16.50 -12.97
CA THR A 97 -3.55 17.50 -12.30
C THR A 97 -2.93 16.91 -11.02
N ALA A 98 -1.85 17.52 -10.52
CA ALA A 98 -1.25 17.11 -9.25
C ALA A 98 -2.23 17.22 -8.06
N ALA A 99 -3.17 18.16 -8.12
CA ALA A 99 -4.26 18.31 -7.15
C ALA A 99 -5.18 17.07 -7.16
N ASN A 100 -5.59 16.60 -8.34
CA ASN A 100 -6.42 15.40 -8.48
C ASN A 100 -5.68 14.16 -7.96
N ALA A 101 -4.39 14.00 -8.29
CA ALA A 101 -3.59 12.87 -7.83
C ALA A 101 -3.46 12.81 -6.29
N SER A 102 -3.25 13.97 -5.65
CA SER A 102 -3.21 14.08 -4.18
C SER A 102 -4.58 13.75 -3.56
N LEU A 103 -5.66 14.22 -4.18
CA LEU A 103 -7.03 13.93 -3.74
C LEU A 103 -7.38 12.44 -3.84
N LEU A 104 -7.05 11.80 -4.96
CA LEU A 104 -7.29 10.38 -5.21
C LEU A 104 -6.48 9.51 -4.25
N GLY A 105 -5.21 9.85 -3.98
CA GLY A 105 -4.40 9.14 -2.99
C GLY A 105 -4.99 9.19 -1.58
N ASN A 106 -5.62 10.31 -1.18
CA ASN A 106 -6.34 10.37 0.10
C ASN A 106 -7.67 9.60 0.06
N PHE A 107 -8.30 9.50 -1.10
CA PHE A 107 -9.55 8.76 -1.30
C PHE A 107 -9.34 7.24 -1.35
N GLU A 108 -8.12 6.76 -1.63
CA GLU A 108 -7.76 5.34 -1.61
C GLU A 108 -8.25 4.66 -0.32
N ILE A 109 -8.03 5.28 0.84
CA ILE A 109 -8.44 4.75 2.15
C ILE A 109 -9.96 4.49 2.21
N VAL A 110 -10.76 5.39 1.62
CA VAL A 110 -12.21 5.23 1.54
C VAL A 110 -12.57 4.06 0.61
N ALA A 111 -11.94 3.99 -0.57
CA ALA A 111 -12.15 2.91 -1.53
C ALA A 111 -11.78 1.54 -0.94
N THR A 112 -10.61 1.39 -0.32
CA THR A 112 -10.18 0.14 0.32
C THR A 112 -11.14 -0.30 1.42
N THR A 113 -11.63 0.66 2.22
CA THR A 113 -12.59 0.36 3.30
C THR A 113 -13.95 -0.10 2.75
N LEU A 114 -14.43 0.51 1.66
CA LEU A 114 -15.66 0.09 0.99
C LEU A 114 -15.51 -1.29 0.35
N ILE A 115 -14.38 -1.58 -0.29
CA ILE A 115 -14.09 -2.92 -0.84
C ILE A 115 -14.06 -3.96 0.29
N ALA A 116 -13.41 -3.66 1.42
CA ALA A 116 -13.38 -4.53 2.59
C ALA A 116 -14.80 -4.82 3.14
N LEU A 117 -15.64 -3.78 3.24
CA LEU A 117 -17.02 -3.94 3.69
C LEU A 117 -17.86 -4.77 2.69
N LEU A 118 -17.74 -4.51 1.39
CA LEU A 118 -18.59 -5.14 0.37
C LEU A 118 -18.18 -6.59 0.08
N PHE A 119 -16.88 -6.87 -0.06
CA PHE A 119 -16.38 -8.20 -0.44
C PHE A 119 -16.08 -9.09 0.76
N PHE A 120 -15.60 -8.51 1.87
CA PHE A 120 -15.20 -9.27 3.06
C PHE A 120 -16.23 -9.17 4.20
N SER A 121 -17.31 -8.39 4.03
CA SER A 121 -18.38 -8.20 5.03
C SER A 121 -17.82 -7.77 6.40
N GLU A 122 -16.73 -7.02 6.40
CA GLU A 122 -16.03 -6.64 7.62
C GLU A 122 -16.80 -5.54 8.38
N LYS A 123 -16.88 -5.67 9.71
CA LYS A 123 -17.64 -4.73 10.55
C LYS A 123 -16.91 -3.40 10.68
N VAL A 124 -17.39 -2.40 9.95
CA VAL A 124 -16.91 -1.02 10.07
C VAL A 124 -17.43 -0.38 11.36
N SER A 125 -16.51 0.04 12.23
CA SER A 125 -16.85 0.73 13.47
C SER A 125 -17.40 2.15 13.20
N GLY A 126 -18.24 2.67 14.10
CA GLY A 126 -18.80 4.02 13.93
C GLY A 126 -17.74 5.14 13.85
N ARG A 127 -16.57 4.94 14.45
CA ARG A 127 -15.42 5.86 14.33
C ARG A 127 -14.82 5.85 12.92
N LEU A 128 -14.76 4.67 12.28
CA LEU A 128 -14.25 4.55 10.91
C LEU A 128 -15.22 5.19 9.90
N TRP A 129 -16.53 5.06 10.12
CA TRP A 129 -17.54 5.81 9.35
C TRP A 129 -17.35 7.33 9.45
N ALA A 130 -17.10 7.84 10.66
CA ALA A 130 -16.81 9.27 10.84
C ALA A 130 -15.54 9.71 10.09
N ALA A 131 -14.50 8.87 10.08
CA ALA A 131 -13.27 9.13 9.31
C ALA A 131 -13.53 9.14 7.80
N ILE A 132 -14.29 8.18 7.28
CA ILE A 132 -14.69 8.13 5.86
C ILE A 132 -15.44 9.42 5.47
N SER A 133 -16.41 9.84 6.29
CA SER A 133 -17.17 11.08 6.06
C SER A 133 -16.28 12.32 6.04
N LEU A 134 -15.34 12.43 6.99
CA LEU A 134 -14.38 13.54 7.05
C LEU A 134 -13.45 13.58 5.85
N ILE A 135 -12.90 12.42 5.45
CA ILE A 135 -12.03 12.31 4.27
C ILE A 135 -12.83 12.68 3.01
N THR A 136 -14.06 12.19 2.89
CA THR A 136 -14.93 12.48 1.74
C THR A 136 -15.29 13.97 1.66
N LEU A 137 -15.63 14.60 2.79
CA LEU A 137 -15.88 16.04 2.88
C LEU A 137 -14.64 16.86 2.55
N SER A 138 -13.47 16.46 3.07
CA SER A 138 -12.19 17.11 2.74
C SER A 138 -11.89 17.00 1.25
N SER A 139 -12.09 15.83 0.64
CA SER A 139 -11.90 15.64 -0.79
C SER A 139 -12.87 16.46 -1.62
N PHE A 140 -14.12 16.60 -1.17
CA PHE A 140 -15.12 17.45 -1.82
C PHE A 140 -14.75 18.94 -1.75
N ILE A 141 -14.34 19.43 -0.58
CA ILE A 141 -13.92 20.82 -0.38
C ILE A 141 -12.66 21.14 -1.20
N LEU A 142 -11.67 20.24 -1.21
CA LEU A 142 -10.41 20.46 -1.95
C LEU A 142 -10.58 20.30 -3.47
N SER A 143 -11.62 19.60 -3.92
CA SER A 143 -12.01 19.57 -5.34
C SER A 143 -12.61 20.90 -5.82
N PHE A 144 -13.06 21.76 -4.88
CA PHE A 144 -13.55 23.11 -5.13
C PHE A 144 -12.40 24.14 -5.12
N GLU A 145 -11.52 24.11 -6.12
CA GLU A 145 -10.43 25.09 -6.23
C GLU A 145 -10.29 25.76 -7.62
N GLY A 146 -11.27 25.60 -8.51
CA GLY A 146 -11.26 26.31 -9.80
C GLY A 146 -12.60 26.29 -10.50
N THR A 147 -13.18 27.48 -10.73
CA THR A 147 -14.46 27.72 -11.40
C THR A 147 -14.50 27.31 -12.89
N ASP A 148 -13.43 26.70 -13.42
CA ASP A 148 -13.28 26.29 -14.83
C ASP A 148 -13.03 24.77 -15.04
N SER A 149 -13.00 23.94 -14.00
CA SER A 149 -12.50 22.56 -14.12
C SER A 149 -13.45 21.47 -13.61
N PHE A 150 -14.75 21.57 -13.87
CA PHE A 150 -15.62 20.38 -13.95
C PHE A 150 -15.34 19.60 -15.25
N GLN A 151 -14.08 19.26 -15.52
CA GLN A 151 -13.79 18.16 -16.43
C GLN A 151 -13.62 16.94 -15.57
N PHE A 152 -14.61 16.04 -15.62
CA PHE A 152 -14.46 14.66 -15.19
C PHE A 152 -13.28 14.07 -15.98
N SER A 153 -12.07 14.25 -15.46
CA SER A 153 -10.88 13.72 -16.09
C SER A 153 -10.97 12.22 -15.94
N TYR A 154 -11.05 11.50 -17.07
CA TYR A 154 -10.97 10.04 -17.10
C TYR A 154 -9.71 9.51 -16.39
N GLY A 155 -8.70 10.36 -16.17
CA GLY A 155 -7.55 10.08 -15.31
C GLY A 155 -7.92 9.74 -13.86
N SER A 156 -9.03 10.26 -13.32
CA SER A 156 -9.47 9.97 -11.95
C SER A 156 -10.03 8.57 -11.74
N LEU A 157 -10.36 7.84 -12.81
CA LEU A 157 -10.75 6.42 -12.74
C LEU A 157 -9.53 5.48 -12.78
N LEU A 158 -8.37 6.02 -13.17
CA LEU A 158 -7.12 5.27 -13.32
C LEU A 158 -6.21 5.44 -12.11
N VAL A 159 -6.56 6.29 -11.13
CA VAL A 159 -5.88 6.38 -9.84
C VAL A 159 -6.76 5.70 -8.80
#